data_AF-A0AAW9W862-F1
#
_entry.id   AF-A0AAW9W862-F1
#
_cell.length_a   1.000
_cell.length_b   1.000
_cell.length_c   1.000
_cell.angle_alpha   90.00
_cell.angle_beta   90.00
_cell.angle_gamma   90.00
#
_symmetry.space_group_name_H-M   'P 1'
#
loop_
_entity.id
_entity.type
_entity.pdbx_description
1 polymer ?
#
loop_
_entity_poly.entity_id
_entity_poly.type
_entity_poly.pdbx_seq_one_letter_code
_entity_poly.pdbx_strand_id
1 'polypeptide(L)'
;MSRKQEQMETLLLLLRDSKDYISAKVLGEKLNCSDKTVYRLVKGINKDCPVEAFILSEKGRGFKLNPRSSLVDVDGNFTEAFDPEVRREKLLERLLLTAPKPHSIYDLGEEFYVSESVELKDRQILQESLAIYGLDLKMRQRKLFIDGDEAQIRSAILNLLPMFNQLDLEQITQNKVQPLDGELAHFCLGL
;
A
#
# COMPACT_ATOMS: atom_id res chain seq x y z
N MET A 1 19.81 3.20 -2.44
CA MET A 1 19.30 1.84 -2.71
C MET A 1 20.41 0.81 -2.52
N SER A 2 20.13 -0.33 -1.89
CA SER A 2 21.10 -1.44 -1.76
C SER A 2 21.20 -2.23 -3.06
N ARG A 3 22.39 -2.73 -3.44
CA ARG A 3 22.60 -3.58 -4.63
C ARG A 3 21.65 -4.79 -4.68
N LYS A 4 21.29 -5.33 -3.51
CA LYS A 4 20.35 -6.46 -3.42
C LYS A 4 18.92 -6.05 -3.81
N GLN A 5 18.55 -4.81 -3.51
CA GLN A 5 17.23 -4.25 -3.80
C GLN A 5 17.08 -3.95 -5.30
N GLU A 6 18.11 -3.35 -5.90
CA GLU A 6 18.18 -3.14 -7.35
C GLU A 6 18.08 -4.45 -8.15
N GLN A 7 18.78 -5.50 -7.69
CA GLN A 7 18.70 -6.84 -8.29
C GLN A 7 17.31 -7.48 -8.14
N MET A 8 16.62 -7.21 -7.03
CA MET A 8 15.26 -7.69 -6.80
C MET A 8 14.26 -6.99 -7.73
N GLU A 9 14.32 -5.66 -7.81
CA GLU A 9 13.46 -4.85 -8.70
C GLU A 9 13.63 -5.27 -10.17
N THR A 10 14.88 -5.39 -10.61
CA THR A 10 15.19 -5.82 -11.98
C THR A 10 14.68 -7.23 -12.26
N LEU A 11 14.80 -8.17 -11.30
CA LEU A 11 14.28 -9.53 -11.44
C LEU A 11 12.76 -9.54 -11.66
N LEU A 12 12.04 -8.74 -10.89
CA LEU A 12 10.57 -8.66 -11.00
C LEU A 12 10.13 -8.04 -12.32
N LEU A 13 10.81 -6.98 -12.79
CA LEU A 13 10.54 -6.36 -14.08
C LEU A 13 10.71 -7.36 -15.23
N LEU A 14 11.81 -8.12 -15.23
CA LEU A 14 12.08 -9.14 -16.24
C LEU A 14 11.02 -10.24 -16.27
N LEU A 15 10.55 -10.68 -15.10
CA LEU A 15 9.52 -11.72 -15.02
C LEU A 15 8.12 -11.21 -15.40
N ARG A 16 7.86 -9.90 -15.25
CA ARG A 16 6.61 -9.24 -15.68
C ARG A 16 6.50 -9.17 -17.19
N ASP A 17 7.57 -8.76 -17.86
CA ASP A 17 7.56 -8.56 -19.31
C ASP A 17 7.52 -9.89 -20.08
N SER A 18 7.78 -11.00 -19.40
CA SER A 18 7.72 -12.34 -19.97
C SER A 18 6.34 -12.99 -19.79
N LYS A 19 5.79 -13.48 -20.90
CA LYS A 19 4.56 -14.28 -20.90
C LYS A 19 4.79 -15.73 -20.45
N ASP A 20 6.03 -16.21 -20.41
CA ASP A 20 6.40 -17.59 -20.06
C ASP A 20 7.60 -17.66 -19.09
N TYR A 21 8.00 -18.85 -18.69
CA TYR A 21 9.11 -19.06 -17.76
C TYR A 21 10.45 -18.58 -18.33
N ILE A 22 11.28 -17.97 -17.47
CA ILE A 22 12.65 -17.55 -17.76
C ILE A 22 13.63 -18.38 -16.94
N SER A 23 14.64 -18.95 -17.59
CA SER A 23 15.64 -19.76 -16.90
C SER A 23 16.52 -18.95 -15.93
N ALA A 24 17.03 -19.61 -14.89
CA ALA A 24 17.98 -19.01 -13.95
C ALA A 24 19.21 -18.41 -14.64
N LYS A 25 19.68 -19.05 -15.72
CA LYS A 25 20.83 -18.61 -16.51
C LYS A 25 20.56 -17.27 -17.20
N VAL A 26 19.42 -17.16 -17.88
CA VAL A 26 19.03 -15.91 -18.59
C VAL A 26 18.84 -14.76 -17.59
N LEU A 27 18.23 -15.04 -16.44
CA LEU A 27 18.10 -14.05 -15.37
C LEU A 27 19.45 -13.68 -14.78
N GLY A 28 20.36 -14.65 -14.58
CA GLY A 28 21.70 -14.41 -14.06
C GLY A 28 22.53 -13.50 -14.96
N GLU A 29 22.48 -13.73 -16.27
CA GLU A 29 23.12 -12.88 -17.29
C GLU A 29 22.58 -11.44 -17.24
N LYS A 30 21.25 -11.27 -17.19
CA LYS A 30 20.60 -9.95 -17.14
C LYS A 30 20.82 -9.20 -15.83
N LEU A 31 20.91 -9.93 -14.71
CA LEU A 31 21.13 -9.37 -13.35
C LEU A 31 22.61 -9.26 -12.96
N ASN A 32 23.51 -9.65 -13.86
CA ASN A 32 24.95 -9.76 -13.64
C ASN A 32 25.28 -10.52 -12.33
N CYS A 33 24.67 -11.70 -12.16
CA CYS A 33 24.85 -12.54 -10.99
C CYS A 33 24.80 -14.04 -11.34
N SER A 34 25.22 -14.89 -10.40
CA SER A 34 25.15 -16.34 -10.61
C SER A 34 23.71 -16.86 -10.55
N ASP A 35 23.43 -17.98 -11.22
CA ASP A 35 22.17 -18.71 -11.11
C ASP A 35 21.78 -18.95 -9.64
N LYS A 36 22.77 -19.32 -8.81
CA LYS A 36 22.59 -19.54 -7.36
C LYS A 36 22.10 -18.28 -6.64
N THR A 37 22.50 -17.09 -7.09
CA THR A 37 22.02 -15.81 -6.59
C THR A 37 20.57 -15.59 -7.00
N VAL A 38 20.20 -15.89 -8.26
CA VAL A 38 18.80 -15.84 -8.72
C VAL A 38 17.90 -16.75 -7.87
N TYR A 39 18.30 -18.01 -7.64
CA TYR A 39 17.57 -18.93 -6.76
C TYR A 39 17.41 -18.37 -5.34
N ARG A 40 18.45 -17.73 -4.78
CA ARG A 40 18.39 -17.10 -3.45
C ARG A 40 17.46 -15.88 -3.42
N LEU A 41 17.47 -15.06 -4.47
CA LEU A 41 16.58 -13.90 -4.61
C LEU A 41 15.13 -14.38 -4.70
N VAL A 42 14.81 -15.28 -5.62
CA VAL A 42 13.47 -15.88 -5.77
C VAL A 42 13.00 -16.53 -4.47
N LYS A 43 13.85 -17.30 -3.80
CA LYS A 43 13.52 -17.91 -2.52
C LYS A 43 13.29 -16.86 -1.42
N GLY A 44 14.06 -15.77 -1.40
CA GLY A 44 13.85 -14.65 -0.48
C GLY A 44 12.50 -14.00 -0.72
N ILE A 45 12.23 -13.60 -1.97
CA ILE A 45 10.97 -12.98 -2.36
C ILE A 45 9.78 -13.87 -2.01
N ASN A 46 9.82 -15.16 -2.38
CA ASN A 46 8.74 -16.10 -2.07
C ASN A 46 8.60 -16.39 -0.58
N LYS A 47 9.69 -16.32 0.21
CA LYS A 47 9.62 -16.49 1.67
C LYS A 47 8.93 -15.29 2.33
N ASP A 48 9.13 -14.10 1.76
CA ASP A 48 8.58 -12.86 2.27
C ASP A 48 7.12 -12.63 1.78
N CYS A 49 6.59 -13.52 0.91
CA CYS A 49 5.21 -13.50 0.39
C CYS A 49 4.34 -14.64 0.96
N PRO A 50 3.05 -14.40 1.29
CA PRO A 50 2.16 -15.39 1.91
C PRO A 50 1.42 -16.33 0.93
N VAL A 51 1.50 -16.11 -0.39
CA VAL A 51 0.89 -17.00 -1.40
C VAL A 51 1.82 -18.17 -1.67
N GLU A 52 1.28 -19.37 -1.96
CA GLU A 52 2.07 -20.46 -2.56
C GLU A 52 2.71 -19.97 -3.86
N ALA A 53 3.99 -19.60 -3.75
CA ALA A 53 4.88 -19.13 -4.80
C ALA A 53 4.39 -17.90 -5.59
N PHE A 54 4.74 -16.69 -5.12
CA PHE A 54 4.63 -15.45 -5.89
C PHE A 54 5.39 -15.52 -7.23
N ILE A 55 6.58 -16.10 -7.19
CA ILE A 55 7.33 -16.53 -8.37
C ILE A 55 7.24 -18.05 -8.45
N LEU A 56 6.55 -18.56 -9.46
CA LEU A 56 6.48 -19.97 -9.80
C LEU A 56 7.88 -20.46 -10.21
N SER A 57 8.31 -21.59 -9.65
CA SER A 57 9.59 -22.21 -9.95
C SER A 57 9.36 -23.61 -10.48
N GLU A 58 9.71 -23.87 -11.73
CA GLU A 58 9.55 -25.18 -12.36
C GLU A 58 10.90 -25.73 -12.82
N LYS A 59 11.24 -26.93 -12.34
CA LYS A 59 12.53 -27.57 -12.63
C LYS A 59 12.68 -27.76 -14.14
N GLY A 60 13.75 -27.18 -14.70
CA GLY A 60 14.04 -27.26 -16.13
C GLY A 60 13.40 -26.16 -16.99
N ARG A 61 12.38 -25.44 -16.49
CA ARG A 61 11.77 -24.29 -17.19
C ARG A 61 12.19 -22.95 -16.63
N GLY A 62 12.44 -22.87 -15.32
CA GLY A 62 12.90 -21.66 -14.65
C GLY A 62 11.81 -21.01 -13.81
N PHE A 63 11.66 -19.69 -13.95
CA PHE A 63 10.83 -18.86 -13.09
C PHE A 63 9.81 -18.04 -13.85
N LYS A 64 8.62 -17.84 -13.28
CA LYS A 64 7.56 -17.02 -13.85
C LYS A 64 6.79 -16.31 -12.73
N LEU A 65 6.31 -15.09 -12.97
CA LEU A 65 5.36 -14.48 -12.04
C LEU A 65 4.06 -15.29 -12.02
N ASN A 66 3.52 -15.50 -10.81
CA ASN A 66 2.26 -16.18 -10.64
C ASN A 66 1.12 -15.28 -11.18
N PRO A 67 0.37 -15.69 -12.22
CA PRO A 67 -0.71 -14.86 -12.77
C PRO A 67 -1.84 -14.59 -11.77
N ARG A 68 -1.94 -15.40 -10.71
CA ARG A 68 -2.92 -15.24 -9.63
C ARG A 68 -2.46 -14.29 -8.53
N SER A 69 -1.21 -13.80 -8.55
CA SER A 69 -0.79 -12.73 -7.64
C SER A 69 -1.21 -11.38 -8.21
N SER A 70 -2.22 -10.74 -7.63
CA SER A 70 -2.83 -9.51 -8.14
C SER A 70 -2.04 -8.22 -7.81
N LEU A 71 -0.70 -8.25 -7.87
CA LEU A 71 0.19 -7.14 -7.48
C LEU A 71 0.39 -6.06 -8.56
N VAL A 72 -0.53 -5.93 -9.51
CA VAL A 72 -0.41 -4.98 -10.62
C VAL A 72 -1.51 -3.94 -10.45
N ASP A 73 -1.14 -2.74 -9.98
CA ASP A 73 -2.02 -1.57 -10.09
C ASP A 73 -2.24 -1.24 -11.58
N VAL A 74 -3.26 -0.45 -11.91
CA VAL A 74 -3.70 -0.11 -13.28
C VAL A 74 -2.56 0.50 -14.11
N ASP A 75 -1.59 1.13 -13.45
CA ASP A 75 -0.39 1.73 -14.08
C ASP A 75 0.85 0.82 -14.05
N GLY A 76 0.75 -0.35 -13.41
CA GLY A 76 1.76 -1.39 -13.49
C GLY A 76 3.02 -1.20 -12.63
N ASN A 77 2.98 -0.34 -11.62
CA ASN A 77 4.12 -0.12 -10.74
C ASN A 77 4.17 -1.18 -9.63
N PHE A 78 5.11 -2.14 -9.76
CA PHE A 78 5.38 -3.14 -8.72
C PHE A 78 6.10 -2.56 -7.50
N THR A 79 6.76 -1.41 -7.63
CA THR A 79 7.71 -0.88 -6.64
C THR A 79 7.07 -0.32 -5.38
N GLU A 80 5.84 0.20 -5.46
CA GLU A 80 5.19 0.86 -4.33
C GLU A 80 4.54 -0.12 -3.33
N ALA A 81 4.03 -1.26 -3.80
CA ALA A 81 3.34 -2.24 -2.95
C ALA A 81 4.30 -2.98 -1.97
N PHE A 82 5.59 -3.03 -2.28
CA PHE A 82 6.60 -3.66 -1.43
C PHE A 82 7.32 -2.69 -0.49
N ASP A 83 7.13 -1.38 -0.67
CA ASP A 83 7.65 -0.41 0.28
C ASP A 83 6.83 -0.49 1.58
N PRO A 84 7.44 -0.88 2.71
CA PRO A 84 6.72 -0.95 3.97
C PRO A 84 6.08 0.38 4.37
N GLU A 85 6.66 1.52 3.98
CA GLU A 85 6.13 2.85 4.27
C GLU A 85 4.86 3.12 3.46
N VAL A 86 4.93 2.97 2.14
CA VAL A 86 3.77 3.19 1.25
C VAL A 86 2.63 2.23 1.59
N ARG A 87 2.94 0.96 1.93
CA ARG A 87 1.95 0.01 2.41
C ARG A 87 1.23 0.51 3.67
N ARG A 88 2.00 0.93 4.69
CA ARG A 88 1.42 1.44 5.93
C ARG A 88 0.60 2.70 5.70
N GLU A 89 1.04 3.58 4.81
CA GLU A 89 0.33 4.79 4.43
C GLU A 89 -1.04 4.48 3.81
N LYS A 90 -1.10 3.61 2.80
CA LYS A 90 -2.37 3.18 2.18
C LYS A 90 -3.30 2.49 3.18
N LEU A 91 -2.75 1.64 4.06
CA LEU A 91 -3.52 0.98 5.11
C LEU A 91 -4.10 2.00 6.10
N LEU A 92 -3.28 2.96 6.54
CA LEU A 92 -3.68 4.01 7.47
C LEU A 92 -4.75 4.92 6.87
N GLU A 93 -4.57 5.35 5.62
CA GLU A 93 -5.54 6.14 4.85
C GLU A 93 -6.90 5.45 4.81
N ARG A 94 -6.92 4.19 4.36
CA ARG A 94 -8.16 3.42 4.24
C ARG A 94 -8.87 3.28 5.59
N LEU A 95 -8.13 2.97 6.65
CA LEU A 95 -8.70 2.80 7.98
C LEU A 95 -9.23 4.11 8.56
N LEU A 96 -8.52 5.24 8.38
CA LEU A 96 -8.94 6.55 8.89
C LEU A 96 -10.15 7.09 8.13
N LEU A 97 -10.14 7.07 6.79
CA LEU A 97 -11.22 7.61 5.96
C LEU A 97 -12.54 6.83 6.09
N THR A 98 -12.47 5.60 6.56
CA THR A 98 -13.65 4.74 6.76
C THR A 98 -13.96 4.48 8.23
N ALA A 99 -13.20 5.05 9.16
CA ALA A 99 -13.43 4.85 10.59
C ALA A 99 -14.85 5.25 10.99
N PRO A 100 -15.50 4.53 11.92
CA PRO A 100 -15.01 3.37 12.68
C PRO A 100 -15.31 2.01 11.99
N LYS A 101 -15.53 1.98 10.67
CA LYS A 101 -15.97 0.77 9.97
C LYS A 101 -14.92 -0.35 10.05
N PRO A 102 -15.29 -1.57 10.47
CA PRO A 102 -14.39 -2.70 10.51
C PRO A 102 -14.17 -3.33 9.14
N HIS A 103 -12.89 -3.58 8.84
CA HIS A 103 -12.39 -4.12 7.58
C HIS A 103 -11.80 -5.50 7.80
N SER A 104 -12.19 -6.48 6.97
CA SER A 104 -11.62 -7.83 7.07
C SER A 104 -10.12 -7.76 6.84
N ILE A 105 -9.35 -8.46 7.67
CA ILE A 105 -7.90 -8.64 7.44
C ILE A 105 -7.66 -9.37 6.12
N TYR A 106 -8.60 -10.17 5.63
CA TYR A 106 -8.50 -10.76 4.30
C TYR A 106 -8.65 -9.69 3.21
N ASP A 107 -9.63 -8.79 3.33
CA ASP A 107 -9.83 -7.72 2.32
C ASP A 107 -8.66 -6.72 2.31
N LEU A 108 -8.05 -6.45 3.48
CA LEU A 108 -6.86 -5.60 3.61
C LEU A 108 -5.58 -6.36 3.19
N GLY A 109 -5.50 -7.65 3.53
CA GLY A 109 -4.35 -8.51 3.28
C GLY A 109 -4.21 -8.94 1.82
N GLU A 110 -5.32 -9.08 1.08
CA GLU A 110 -5.32 -9.27 -0.37
C GLU A 110 -4.83 -8.02 -1.13
N GLU A 111 -4.78 -6.87 -0.49
CA GLU A 111 -4.25 -5.64 -1.09
C GLU A 111 -2.73 -5.50 -0.86
N PHE A 112 -2.22 -6.02 0.26
CA PHE A 112 -0.84 -5.74 0.70
C PHE A 112 0.06 -6.97 0.96
N TYR A 113 -0.48 -8.19 0.89
CA TYR A 113 0.22 -9.49 0.85
C TYR A 113 1.40 -9.64 1.82
N VAL A 114 1.20 -9.38 3.12
CA VAL A 114 2.22 -9.51 4.18
C VAL A 114 2.06 -10.77 5.04
N SER A 115 3.17 -11.28 5.58
CA SER A 115 3.14 -12.35 6.59
C SER A 115 2.56 -11.87 7.93
N GLU A 116 2.06 -12.78 8.78
CA GLU A 116 1.48 -12.43 10.09
C GLU A 116 2.45 -11.63 10.98
N SER A 117 3.75 -11.91 10.92
CA SER A 117 4.76 -11.16 11.70
C SER A 117 4.99 -9.74 11.16
N VAL A 118 4.89 -9.55 9.84
CA VAL A 118 4.97 -8.23 9.21
C VAL A 118 3.68 -7.46 9.45
N GLU A 119 2.52 -8.10 9.36
CA GLU A 119 1.22 -7.53 9.71
C GLU A 119 1.20 -7.07 11.18
N LEU A 120 1.69 -7.92 12.10
CA LEU A 120 1.87 -7.58 13.51
C LEU A 120 2.72 -6.32 13.69
N LYS A 121 3.87 -6.27 13.00
CA LYS A 121 4.79 -5.13 13.06
C LYS A 121 4.16 -3.87 12.47
N ASP A 122 3.50 -3.97 11.33
CA ASP A 122 2.84 -2.84 10.68
C ASP A 122 1.71 -2.31 11.57
N ARG A 123 0.88 -3.18 12.17
CA ARG A 123 -0.13 -2.78 13.16
C ARG A 123 0.48 -2.09 14.37
N GLN A 124 1.62 -2.57 14.86
CA GLN A 124 2.30 -1.93 15.98
C GLN A 124 2.75 -0.51 15.62
N ILE A 125 3.39 -0.34 14.46
CA ILE A 125 3.83 0.98 13.98
C ILE A 125 2.62 1.91 13.78
N LEU A 126 1.55 1.41 13.17
CA LEU A 126 0.33 2.19 12.99
C LEU A 126 -0.31 2.58 14.32
N GLN A 127 -0.36 1.67 15.29
CA GLN A 127 -0.86 1.96 16.64
C GLN A 127 -0.03 3.05 17.32
N GLU A 128 1.30 3.03 17.17
CA GLU A 128 2.19 4.06 17.72
C GLU A 128 1.87 5.44 17.11
N SER A 129 1.64 5.52 15.80
CA SER A 129 1.23 6.77 15.13
C SER A 129 -0.17 7.25 15.57
N LEU A 130 -1.13 6.33 15.71
CA LEU A 130 -2.51 6.64 16.11
C LEU A 130 -2.63 7.07 17.58
N ALA A 131 -1.80 6.51 18.45
CA ALA A 131 -1.81 6.82 19.88
C ALA A 131 -1.55 8.31 20.19
N ILE A 132 -0.79 9.01 19.33
CA ILE A 132 -0.53 10.46 19.46
C ILE A 132 -1.84 11.26 19.41
N TYR A 133 -2.86 10.76 18.70
CA TYR A 133 -4.17 11.36 18.56
C TYR A 133 -5.20 10.78 19.54
N GLY A 134 -4.77 9.86 20.41
CA GLY A 134 -5.64 9.12 21.33
C GLY A 134 -6.56 8.12 20.63
N LEU A 135 -6.14 7.60 19.47
CA LEU A 135 -6.86 6.58 18.71
C LEU A 135 -6.28 5.18 18.97
N ASP A 136 -7.14 4.17 18.91
CA ASP A 136 -6.76 2.77 19.08
C ASP A 136 -7.04 1.96 17.81
N LEU A 137 -6.04 1.19 17.36
CA LEU A 137 -6.19 0.19 16.31
C LEU A 137 -6.65 -1.14 16.92
N LYS A 138 -7.94 -1.46 16.76
CA LYS A 138 -8.56 -2.64 17.37
C LYS A 138 -8.86 -3.73 16.35
N MET A 139 -8.87 -4.96 16.83
CA MET A 139 -9.24 -6.14 16.06
C MET A 139 -10.41 -6.87 16.72
N ARG A 140 -11.47 -7.15 15.94
CA ARG A 140 -12.60 -7.96 16.38
C ARG A 140 -13.03 -8.91 15.27
N GLN A 141 -13.13 -10.21 15.58
CA GLN A 141 -13.54 -11.24 14.61
C GLN A 141 -12.74 -11.18 13.28
N ARG A 142 -11.41 -11.02 13.38
CA ARG A 142 -10.49 -10.85 12.22
C ARG A 142 -10.81 -9.63 11.34
N LYS A 143 -11.46 -8.62 11.91
CA LYS A 143 -11.64 -7.31 11.29
C LYS A 143 -10.88 -6.24 12.06
N LEU A 144 -10.14 -5.42 11.34
CA LEU A 144 -9.34 -4.30 11.84
C LEU A 144 -10.15 -3.01 11.71
N PHE A 145 -10.10 -2.14 12.72
CA PHE A 145 -10.74 -0.83 12.73
C PHE A 145 -10.02 0.13 13.67
N ILE A 146 -10.22 1.42 13.44
CA ILE A 146 -9.79 2.48 14.34
C ILE A 146 -10.97 2.84 15.25
N ASP A 147 -10.68 2.91 16.54
CA ASP A 147 -11.61 3.30 17.60
C ASP A 147 -11.16 4.61 18.25
N GLY A 148 -12.13 5.48 18.55
CA GLY A 148 -11.92 6.81 19.10
C GLY A 148 -13.05 7.77 18.72
N ASP A 149 -13.06 8.94 19.33
CA ASP A 149 -14.10 9.94 19.06
C ASP A 149 -13.86 10.65 17.73
N GLU A 150 -14.95 11.11 17.11
CA GLU A 150 -14.94 11.79 15.81
C GLU A 150 -13.93 12.96 15.74
N ALA A 151 -13.78 13.72 16.83
CA ALA A 151 -12.82 14.82 16.89
C ALA A 151 -11.37 14.33 16.79
N GLN A 152 -11.06 13.18 17.39
CA GLN A 152 -9.73 12.57 17.35
C GLN A 152 -9.44 11.98 15.96
N ILE A 153 -10.44 11.32 15.37
CA ILE A 153 -10.34 10.78 14.00
C ILE A 153 -10.10 11.91 13.00
N ARG A 154 -10.86 13.00 13.10
CA ARG A 154 -10.68 14.17 12.23
C ARG A 154 -9.31 14.81 12.39
N SER A 155 -8.83 14.94 13.63
CA SER A 155 -7.48 15.44 13.90
C SER A 155 -6.41 14.54 13.26
N ALA A 156 -6.54 13.23 13.39
CA ALA A 156 -5.62 12.28 12.78
C ALA A 156 -5.64 12.35 11.24
N ILE A 157 -6.81 12.42 10.61
CA ILE A 157 -6.96 12.56 9.15
C ILE A 157 -6.20 13.80 8.65
N LEU A 158 -6.37 14.94 9.32
CA LEU A 158 -5.76 16.21 8.88
C LEU A 158 -4.24 16.20 8.95
N ASN A 159 -3.65 15.47 9.90
CA ASN A 159 -2.21 15.52 10.18
C ASN A 159 -1.43 14.30 9.63
N LEU A 160 -2.07 13.14 9.49
CA LEU A 160 -1.42 11.90 9.07
C LEU A 160 -1.53 11.63 7.57
N LEU A 161 -2.54 12.19 6.89
CA LEU A 161 -2.76 11.94 5.47
C LEU A 161 -2.14 13.05 4.62
N PRO A 162 -1.20 12.74 3.72
CA PRO A 162 -0.47 13.76 2.95
C PRO A 162 -1.36 14.67 2.11
N MET A 163 -2.48 14.16 1.60
CA MET A 163 -3.46 14.94 0.83
C MET A 163 -4.10 16.09 1.64
N PHE A 164 -4.17 15.96 2.98
CA PHE A 164 -4.70 16.99 3.87
C PHE A 164 -3.60 17.86 4.48
N ASN A 165 -2.37 17.34 4.62
CA ASN A 165 -1.22 18.12 5.11
C ASN A 165 -0.84 19.30 4.18
N GLN A 166 -1.19 19.23 2.89
CA GLN A 166 -0.96 20.30 1.92
C GLN A 166 -2.15 21.26 1.77
N LEU A 167 -3.26 21.03 2.49
CA LEU A 167 -4.36 21.99 2.50
C LEU A 167 -3.93 23.21 3.30
N ASP A 168 -3.45 24.19 2.54
CA ASP A 168 -3.14 25.51 3.03
C ASP A 168 -4.44 26.21 3.45
N LEU A 169 -4.86 25.97 4.70
CA LEU A 169 -6.07 26.54 5.31
C LEU A 169 -6.07 28.08 5.23
N GLU A 170 -4.89 28.69 5.12
CA GLU A 170 -4.70 30.12 4.89
C GLU A 170 -5.29 30.57 3.55
N GLN A 171 -5.27 29.75 2.50
CA GLN A 171 -5.85 30.12 1.20
C GLN A 171 -7.38 30.08 1.20
N ILE A 172 -7.98 29.20 2.00
CA ILE A 172 -9.45 29.13 2.16
C ILE A 172 -9.96 30.35 2.92
N THR A 173 -9.23 30.80 3.94
CA THR A 173 -9.59 32.00 4.71
C THR A 173 -9.33 33.31 3.96
N GLN A 174 -8.38 33.33 3.02
CA GLN A 174 -8.08 34.49 2.17
C GLN A 174 -9.03 34.64 0.98
N ASN A 175 -9.66 33.55 0.51
CA ASN A 175 -10.85 33.66 -0.32
C ASN A 175 -12.00 34.12 0.56
N LYS A 176 -12.15 35.45 0.71
CA LYS A 176 -13.38 36.07 1.18
C LYS A 176 -14.53 35.36 0.46
N VAL A 177 -15.35 34.63 1.20
CA VAL A 177 -16.66 34.17 0.71
C VAL A 177 -17.29 35.41 0.12
N GLN A 178 -17.35 35.50 -1.21
CA GLN A 178 -18.07 36.59 -1.82
C GLN A 178 -19.50 36.45 -1.32
N PRO A 179 -20.07 37.49 -0.70
CA PRO A 179 -21.46 37.41 -0.26
C PRO A 179 -22.28 36.97 -1.46
N LEU A 180 -23.17 35.99 -1.26
CA LEU A 180 -24.04 35.47 -2.30
C LEU A 180 -24.65 36.69 -3.04
N ASP A 181 -24.28 36.88 -4.31
CA ASP A 181 -24.71 38.06 -5.07
C ASP A 181 -26.24 38.17 -4.97
N GLY A 182 -26.75 39.37 -4.64
CA GLY A 182 -28.17 39.59 -4.38
C GLY A 182 -29.08 39.16 -5.55
N GLU A 183 -28.54 39.10 -6.77
CA GLU A 183 -29.21 38.56 -7.95
C GLU A 183 -29.47 37.04 -7.87
N LEU A 184 -28.53 36.26 -7.32
CA LEU A 184 -28.70 34.82 -7.13
C LEU A 184 -29.70 34.51 -6.01
N ALA A 185 -29.76 35.36 -4.98
CA ALA A 185 -30.77 35.25 -3.93
C ALA A 185 -32.18 35.52 -4.48
N HIS A 186 -32.34 36.51 -5.36
CA HIS A 186 -33.60 36.81 -6.05
C HIS A 186 -34.03 35.65 -6.95
N PHE A 187 -33.09 35.09 -7.71
CA PHE A 187 -33.33 33.93 -8.58
C PHE A 187 -33.78 32.69 -7.81
N CYS A 188 -33.17 32.41 -6.66
CA CYS A 188 -33.51 31.24 -5.84
C CYS A 188 -34.78 31.41 -4.99
N LEU A 189 -35.13 32.64 -4.60
CA LEU A 189 -36.31 32.93 -3.77
C LEU A 189 -37.56 33.30 -4.57
N GLY A 190 -37.44 33.47 -5.89
CA GLY A 190 -38.58 33.69 -6.79
C GLY A 190 -39.36 34.99 -6.50
N LEU A 191 -38.67 36.00 -5.94
CA LEU A 191 -39.21 37.36 -5.83
C LEU A 191 -38.98 38.13 -7.13
#